data_AF-A0A1G3M269-F1
#
_entry.id   AF-A0A1G3M269-F1
#
_cell.length_a   1.000
_cell.length_b   1.000
_cell.length_c   1.000
_cell.angle_alpha   90.00
_cell.angle_beta   90.00
_cell.angle_gamma   90.00
#
_symmetry.space_group_name_H-M   'P 1'
#
loop_
_entity.id
_entity.type
_entity.pdbx_description
1 polymer ?
#
loop_
_entity_poly.entity_id
_entity_poly.type
_entity_poly.pdbx_seq_one_letter_code
_entity_poly.pdbx_strand_id
1 'polypeptide(L)'
;MLRIAHLAAALALLAAHATFLGRGLYLRRVGRGPSALDRAARSLSQLLLPLTALLGLVGLRGREPRPLLHLLLGLSPLAAILLVFVGRLALRRRTEAPWLLPALNLALIAAALATGFAAARATG
;
A
#
# COMPACT_ATOMS: atom_id res chain seq x y z
N MET A 1 21.84 5.09 2.59
CA MET A 1 20.83 5.17 3.68
C MET A 1 19.40 5.26 3.17
N LEU A 2 19.07 6.19 2.26
CA LEU A 2 17.68 6.37 1.77
C LEU A 2 17.07 5.11 1.09
N ARG A 3 17.85 4.35 0.31
CA ARG A 3 17.38 3.08 -0.30
C ARG A 3 16.98 2.04 0.75
N ILE A 4 17.77 1.91 1.82
CA ILE A 4 17.51 1.00 2.93
C ILE A 4 16.25 1.45 3.68
N ALA A 5 16.11 2.75 3.95
CA ALA A 5 14.93 3.31 4.59
C ALA A 5 13.65 3.10 3.75
N HIS A 6 13.73 3.30 2.43
CA HIS A 6 12.62 3.06 1.51
C HIS A 6 12.22 1.57 1.47
N LEU A 7 13.19 0.66 1.40
CA LEU A 7 12.92 -0.79 1.44
C LEU A 7 12.28 -1.21 2.78
N ALA A 8 12.84 -0.75 3.91
CA ALA A 8 12.28 -1.04 5.22
C ALA A 8 10.84 -0.52 5.35
N ALA A 9 10.58 0.71 4.87
CA ALA A 9 9.24 1.28 4.84
C ALA A 9 8.29 0.47 3.94
N ALA A 10 8.74 0.03 2.77
CA ALA A 10 7.95 -0.79 1.85
C ALA A 10 7.58 -2.16 2.46
N LEU A 11 8.52 -2.82 3.13
CA LEU A 11 8.26 -4.09 3.82
C LEU A 11 7.28 -3.91 4.99
N ALA A 12 7.49 -2.87 5.81
CA ALA A 12 6.57 -2.53 6.89
C ALA A 12 5.16 -2.19 6.37
N LEU A 13 5.08 -1.47 5.26
CA LEU A 13 3.83 -1.11 4.58
C LEU A 13 3.07 -2.35 4.08
N LEU A 14 3.80 -3.27 3.45
CA LEU A 14 3.25 -4.54 2.96
C LEU A 14 2.70 -5.38 4.13
N ALA A 15 3.48 -5.53 5.19
CA ALA A 15 3.07 -6.28 6.38
C ALA A 15 1.85 -5.66 7.07
N ALA A 16 1.81 -4.33 7.19
CA ALA A 16 0.68 -3.60 7.76
C ALA A 16 -0.59 -3.80 6.93
N HIS A 17 -0.52 -3.69 5.60
CA HIS A 17 -1.66 -3.92 4.71
C HIS A 17 -2.14 -5.38 4.73
N ALA A 18 -1.23 -6.36 4.73
CA ALA A 18 -1.57 -7.77 4.81
C ALA A 18 -2.30 -8.09 6.12
N THR A 19 -1.78 -7.57 7.24
CA THR A 19 -2.39 -7.74 8.56
C THR A 19 -3.77 -7.09 8.63
N PHE A 20 -3.89 -5.85 8.15
CA PHE A 20 -5.14 -5.12 8.11
C PHE A 20 -6.21 -5.84 7.26
N LEU A 21 -5.83 -6.35 6.08
CA LEU A 21 -6.73 -7.13 5.21
C LEU A 21 -7.15 -8.44 5.88
N GLY A 22 -6.20 -9.23 6.37
CA GLY A 22 -6.45 -10.52 7.01
C GLY A 22 -7.36 -10.39 8.23
N ARG A 23 -7.06 -9.41 9.10
CA ARG A 23 -7.90 -9.11 10.27
C ARG A 23 -9.28 -8.60 9.87
N GLY A 24 -9.39 -7.73 8.87
CA GLY A 24 -10.68 -7.25 8.35
C GLY A 24 -11.57 -8.38 7.83
N LEU A 25 -10.98 -9.33 7.09
CA LEU A 25 -11.70 -10.52 6.61
C LEU A 25 -12.10 -11.44 7.76
N TYR A 26 -11.21 -11.67 8.73
CA TYR A 26 -11.51 -12.49 9.91
C TYR A 26 -12.65 -11.91 10.74
N LEU A 27 -12.58 -10.62 11.10
CA LEU A 27 -13.60 -9.94 11.90
C LEU A 27 -14.97 -9.95 11.22
N ARG A 28 -15.01 -9.80 9.89
CA ARG A 28 -16.23 -9.93 9.10
C ARG A 28 -16.82 -11.34 9.16
N ARG A 29 -15.98 -12.39 9.14
CA ARG A 29 -16.44 -13.78 9.27
C ARG A 29 -17.02 -14.07 10.65
N VAL A 30 -16.41 -13.55 11.71
CA VAL A 30 -16.83 -13.82 13.10
C VAL A 30 -17.80 -12.79 13.69
N GLY A 31 -18.18 -11.76 12.93
CA GLY A 31 -19.12 -10.72 13.37
C GLY A 31 -18.61 -9.84 14.51
N ARG A 32 -17.29 -9.71 14.70
CA ARG A 32 -16.69 -8.92 15.79
C ARG A 32 -16.24 -7.55 15.32
N GLY A 33 -16.25 -6.57 16.23
CA GLY A 33 -15.69 -5.25 16.01
C GLY A 33 -14.15 -5.22 16.04
N PRO A 34 -13.52 -4.15 15.51
CA PRO A 34 -12.07 -4.00 15.51
C PRO A 34 -11.49 -3.74 16.90
N SER A 35 -10.39 -4.42 17.21
CA SER A 35 -9.58 -4.22 18.42
C SER A 35 -8.65 -3.00 18.31
N ALA A 36 -7.95 -2.66 19.39
CA ALA A 36 -6.93 -1.62 19.38
C ALA A 36 -5.79 -1.92 18.39
N LEU A 37 -5.36 -3.17 18.30
CA LEU A 37 -4.32 -3.61 17.35
C LEU A 37 -4.77 -3.45 15.90
N ASP A 38 -6.05 -3.70 15.59
CA ASP A 38 -6.60 -3.52 14.25
C ASP A 38 -6.60 -2.05 13.83
N ARG A 39 -6.92 -1.15 14.77
CA ARG A 39 -6.85 0.30 14.57
C ARG A 39 -5.41 0.74 14.36
N ALA A 40 -4.46 0.23 15.16
CA ALA A 40 -3.05 0.53 14.99
C ALA A 40 -2.52 0.08 13.63
N ALA A 41 -2.83 -1.14 13.18
CA ALA A 41 -2.43 -1.65 11.87
C ALA A 41 -2.99 -0.80 10.72
N ARG A 42 -4.24 -0.35 10.84
CA ARG A 42 -4.86 0.60 9.89
C ARG A 42 -4.13 1.94 9.87
N SER A 43 -3.90 2.55 11.03
CA SER A 43 -3.20 3.84 11.12
C SER A 43 -1.78 3.74 10.56
N LEU A 44 -1.07 2.66 10.87
CA LEU A 44 0.26 2.40 10.34
C LEU A 44 0.24 2.25 8.81
N SER A 45 -0.73 1.50 8.28
CA SER A 45 -0.92 1.37 6.82
C SER A 45 -1.18 2.72 6.15
N GLN A 46 -2.00 3.57 6.76
CA GLN A 46 -2.33 4.91 6.25
C GLN A 46 -1.15 5.88 6.30
N LEU A 47 -0.28 5.77 7.32
CA LEU A 47 0.92 6.60 7.45
C LEU A 47 2.06 6.12 6.55
N LEU A 48 2.31 4.81 6.53
CA LEU A 48 3.42 4.23 5.78
C LEU A 48 3.23 4.38 4.27
N LEU A 49 2.00 4.43 3.77
CA LEU A 49 1.72 4.53 2.33
C LEU A 49 2.29 5.83 1.72
N PRO A 50 1.87 7.04 2.15
CA PRO A 50 2.45 8.28 1.67
C PRO A 50 3.93 8.42 2.04
N LEU A 51 4.35 7.93 3.21
CA LEU A 51 5.77 7.99 3.61
C LEU A 51 6.66 7.19 2.66
N THR A 52 6.26 5.96 2.31
CA THR A 52 7.01 5.09 1.39
C THR A 52 7.08 5.72 0.01
N ALA A 53 5.96 6.27 -0.47
CA ALA A 53 5.90 7.00 -1.74
C ALA A 53 6.86 8.20 -1.73
N LEU A 54 6.84 9.03 -0.69
CA LEU A 54 7.72 10.19 -0.55
C LEU A 54 9.19 9.79 -0.49
N LEU A 55 9.55 8.76 0.29
CA LEU A 55 10.92 8.24 0.34
C LEU A 55 11.38 7.76 -1.05
N GLY A 56 10.48 7.11 -1.78
CA GLY A 56 10.71 6.68 -3.16
C GLY A 56 10.99 7.88 -4.08
N LEU A 57 10.12 8.89 -4.04
CA LEU A 57 10.20 10.12 -4.83
C LEU A 57 11.46 10.95 -4.52
N VAL A 58 11.80 11.15 -3.24
CA VAL A 58 13.03 11.85 -2.84
C VAL A 58 14.25 11.12 -3.37
N GLY A 59 14.21 9.78 -3.37
CA GLY A 59 15.28 8.97 -3.97
C GLY A 59 15.44 9.16 -5.48
N LEU A 60 14.42 9.65 -6.20
CA LEU A 60 14.49 9.88 -7.65
C LEU A 60 15.48 10.98 -8.03
N ARG A 61 15.81 11.90 -7.12
CA ARG A 61 16.74 13.02 -7.40
C ARG A 61 18.19 12.56 -7.67
N GLY A 62 18.49 11.27 -7.53
CA GLY A 62 19.83 10.68 -7.63
C GLY A 62 20.28 10.17 -9.01
N ARG A 63 19.64 10.52 -10.14
CA ARG A 63 20.08 10.20 -11.52
C ARG A 63 20.11 8.73 -11.97
N GLU A 64 19.49 7.79 -11.25
CA GLU A 64 19.38 6.42 -11.79
C GLU A 64 18.11 6.23 -12.63
N PRO A 65 18.21 5.56 -13.81
CA PRO A 65 17.04 5.19 -14.58
C PRO A 65 16.21 4.22 -13.75
N ARG A 66 15.10 4.71 -13.22
CA ARG A 66 14.15 3.87 -12.49
C ARG A 66 13.06 3.41 -13.46
N PRO A 67 12.60 2.16 -13.35
CA PRO A 67 11.52 1.70 -14.20
C PRO A 67 10.28 2.52 -13.89
N LEU A 68 9.78 3.25 -14.90
CA LEU A 68 8.51 3.99 -14.84
C LEU A 68 7.40 3.13 -14.24
N LEU A 69 7.40 1.83 -14.55
CA LEU A 69 6.47 0.85 -13.98
C LEU A 69 6.50 0.78 -12.45
N HIS A 70 7.68 0.77 -11.81
CA HIS A 70 7.79 0.75 -10.36
C HIS A 70 7.21 2.02 -9.73
N LEU A 71 7.48 3.18 -10.35
CA LEU A 71 6.94 4.44 -9.89
C LEU A 71 5.41 4.49 -9.99
N LEU A 72 4.86 4.10 -11.14
CA LEU A 72 3.41 4.05 -11.38
C LEU A 72 2.73 3.10 -10.38
N LEU A 73 3.29 1.90 -10.19
CA LEU A 73 2.77 0.93 -9.22
C LEU A 73 2.88 1.44 -7.78
N GLY A 74 3.99 2.09 -7.40
CA GLY A 74 4.19 2.62 -6.06
C GLY A 74 3.26 3.78 -5.69
N LEU A 75 2.83 4.58 -6.68
CA LEU A 75 1.89 5.70 -6.47
C LEU A 75 0.42 5.27 -6.62
N SER A 76 0.14 4.20 -7.38
CA SER A 76 -1.22 3.75 -7.67
C SER A 76 -2.10 3.46 -6.44
N PRO A 77 -1.61 3.01 -5.27
CA PRO A 77 -2.45 2.86 -4.08
C PRO A 77 -3.08 4.18 -3.61
N LEU A 78 -2.39 5.33 -3.80
CA LEU A 78 -2.94 6.64 -3.45
C LEU A 78 -4.13 6.98 -4.34
N ALA A 79 -4.01 6.71 -5.64
CA ALA A 79 -5.10 6.88 -6.59
C ALA A 79 -6.25 5.89 -6.32
N ALA A 80 -5.94 4.65 -5.95
CA ALA A 80 -6.94 3.63 -5.62
C ALA A 80 -7.81 4.05 -4.43
N ILE A 81 -7.25 4.74 -3.42
CA ILE A 81 -8.03 5.30 -2.30
C ILE A 81 -9.10 6.26 -2.82
N LEU A 82 -8.70 7.22 -3.66
CA LEU A 82 -9.61 8.21 -4.23
C LEU A 82 -10.68 7.53 -5.10
N LEU A 83 -10.26 6.64 -6.01
CA LEU A 83 -11.16 5.98 -6.95
C LEU A 83 -12.20 5.11 -6.23
N VAL A 84 -11.77 4.30 -5.26
CA VAL A 84 -12.70 3.44 -4.50
C VAL A 84 -13.64 4.27 -3.65
N PHE A 85 -13.17 5.37 -3.04
CA PHE A 85 -14.02 6.27 -2.27
C PHE A 85 -15.08 6.96 -3.16
N VAL A 86 -14.67 7.55 -4.28
CA VAL A 86 -15.57 8.21 -5.24
C VAL A 86 -16.56 7.21 -5.84
N GLY A 87 -16.10 6.02 -6.24
CA GLY A 87 -16.96 4.97 -6.77
C GLY A 87 -18.04 4.53 -5.78
N ARG A 88 -17.68 4.33 -4.50
CA ARG A 88 -18.64 4.04 -3.43
C ARG A 88 -19.65 5.15 -3.22
N LEU A 89 -19.20 6.40 -3.29
CA LEU A 89 -20.06 7.57 -3.15
C LEU A 89 -21.06 7.66 -4.30
N ALA A 90 -20.59 7.55 -5.55
CA ALA A 90 -21.40 7.61 -6.75
C ALA A 90 -22.46 6.50 -6.79
N LEU A 91 -22.08 5.29 -6.38
CA LEU A 91 -22.98 4.13 -6.37
C LEU A 91 -23.87 4.05 -5.12
N ARG A 92 -23.75 4.99 -4.17
CA ARG A 92 -24.41 4.95 -2.84
C ARG A 92 -24.13 3.68 -2.03
N ARG A 93 -23.07 2.94 -2.35
CA ARG A 93 -22.68 1.64 -1.76
C ARG A 93 -21.52 1.81 -0.78
N ARG A 94 -21.63 2.75 0.14
CA ARG A 94 -20.52 3.16 1.03
C ARG A 94 -19.93 2.00 1.85
N THR A 95 -20.79 1.09 2.29
CA THR A 95 -20.43 -0.02 3.19
C THR A 95 -20.13 -1.34 2.47
N GLU A 96 -20.37 -1.45 1.16
CA GLU A 96 -20.23 -2.71 0.44
C GLU A 96 -18.77 -3.11 0.23
N ALA A 97 -18.41 -4.36 0.44
CA ALA A 97 -17.05 -4.88 0.22
C ALA A 97 -15.92 -4.03 0.88
N PRO A 98 -15.92 -3.80 2.20
CA PRO A 98 -14.92 -2.95 2.87
C PRO A 98 -13.48 -3.46 2.74
N TRP A 99 -13.30 -4.72 2.33
CA TRP A 99 -12.03 -5.38 2.05
C TRP A 99 -11.43 -5.03 0.67
N LEU A 100 -12.21 -4.44 -0.24
CA LEU A 100 -11.79 -4.21 -1.63
C LEU A 100 -10.57 -3.28 -1.71
N LEU A 101 -10.63 -2.14 -1.03
CA LEU A 101 -9.53 -1.16 -1.03
C LEU A 101 -8.23 -1.75 -0.45
N PRO A 102 -8.22 -2.37 0.75
CA PRO A 102 -6.98 -2.96 1.25
C PRO A 102 -6.47 -4.13 0.39
N ALA A 103 -7.34 -4.90 -0.25
CA ALA A 103 -6.92 -5.95 -1.18
C ALA A 103 -6.25 -5.37 -2.44
N LEU A 104 -6.86 -4.36 -3.06
CA LEU A 104 -6.27 -3.66 -4.21
C LEU A 104 -4.93 -3.03 -3.85
N ASN A 105 -4.86 -2.30 -2.72
CA ASN A 105 -3.62 -1.69 -2.28
C ASN A 105 -2.54 -2.75 -2.02
N LEU A 106 -2.88 -3.88 -1.39
CA LEU A 106 -1.90 -4.94 -1.14
C LEU A 106 -1.33 -5.51 -2.44
N ALA A 107 -2.17 -5.75 -3.45
CA ALA A 107 -1.73 -6.22 -4.76
C ALA A 107 -0.79 -5.21 -5.45
N LEU A 108 -1.15 -3.92 -5.42
CA LEU A 108 -0.33 -2.84 -6.01
C LEU A 108 1.00 -2.66 -5.28
N ILE A 109 1.00 -2.71 -3.94
CA ILE A 109 2.23 -2.64 -3.12
C ILE A 109 3.13 -3.84 -3.40
N ALA A 110 2.56 -5.05 -3.48
CA ALA A 110 3.32 -6.26 -3.81
C ALA A 110 3.95 -6.18 -5.22
N ALA A 111 3.20 -5.68 -6.20
CA ALA A 111 3.70 -5.47 -7.55
C ALA A 111 4.79 -4.39 -7.61
N ALA A 112 4.64 -3.29 -6.87
CA ALA A 112 5.66 -2.26 -6.72
C ALA A 112 6.94 -2.84 -6.10
N LEU A 113 6.83 -3.66 -5.06
CA LEU A 113 7.97 -4.31 -4.43
C LEU A 113 8.69 -5.27 -5.40
N ALA A 114 7.94 -6.12 -6.12
CA ALA A 114 8.48 -7.06 -7.09
C ALA A 114 9.22 -6.35 -8.23
N THR A 115 8.62 -5.29 -8.80
CA THR A 115 9.27 -4.47 -9.84
C THR A 115 10.49 -3.71 -9.31
N GLY A 116 10.49 -3.31 -8.04
CA GLY A 116 11.65 -2.71 -7.38
C GLY A 116 12.83 -3.68 -7.26
N PHE A 117 12.58 -4.94 -6.89
CA PHE A 117 13.60 -5.98 -6.86
C PHE A 117 14.11 -6.35 -8.25
N ALA A 118 13.23 -6.48 -9.23
CA ALA A 118 13.61 -6.75 -10.62
C ALA A 118 14.51 -5.64 -11.18
N ALA A 119 14.17 -4.37 -10.90
CA ALA A 119 14.97 -3.21 -11.28
C ALA A 119 16.36 -3.25 -10.65
N ALA A 120 16.43 -3.49 -9.33
CA ALA A 120 17.69 -3.53 -8.59
C ALA A 120 18.64 -4.63 -9.09
N ARG A 121 18.08 -5.77 -9.52
CA ARG A 121 18.84 -6.88 -10.15
C ARG A 121 19.36 -6.56 -11.55
N ALA A 122 18.67 -5.71 -12.30
CA ALA A 122 19.09 -5.36 -13.67
C ALA A 122 20.20 -4.31 -13.70
N THR A 123 20.39 -3.57 -12.60
CA THR A 123 21.34 -2.44 -12.49
C THR A 123 22.53 -2.70 -11.59
N GLY A 124 22.58 -3.87 -10.93
CA GLY A 124 23.67 -4.30 -10.04
C GLY A 124 24.42 -5.49 -10.61
#